data_AF-A0A6I5CQH4-F1
#
_entry.id   AF-A0A6I5CQH4-F1
#
_cell.length_a   1.000
_cell.length_b   1.000
_cell.length_c   1.000
_cell.angle_alpha   90.00
_cell.angle_beta   90.00
_cell.angle_gamma   90.00
#
_symmetry.space_group_name_H-M   'P 1'
#
loop_
_entity.id
_entity.type
_entity.pdbx_description
1 polymer ?
#
loop_
_entity_poly.entity_id
_entity_poly.type
_entity_poly.pdbx_seq_one_letter_code
_entity_poly.pdbx_strand_id
1 'polypeptide(L)'
;MHGEYKVPGGKLVVVDVESEDGVLRRVRVAGDFFLEPDEALDAVNGALEGAPADTDAAGLAARIDAALPAGTVMYGLTSEGVGIAVRRALAHATDWTDYDWQLIHEGPQAPALHMALDEVLTAEVAAGRRPPTLRVWEWGAPAVIIGSFQSLRNEVDAEGAARHGVEVVRRISGGGAMFVEPGNTITYSLSVPEALVQGLS
;
A
#
# COMPACT_ATOMS: atom_id res chain seq x y z
N MET A 1 -2.00 -16.29 -13.60
CA MET A 1 -1.60 -15.22 -12.66
C MET A 1 -2.00 -15.66 -11.27
N HIS A 2 -1.33 -15.14 -10.24
CA HIS A 2 -1.46 -15.60 -8.85
C HIS A 2 -1.56 -14.39 -7.92
N GLY A 3 -2.49 -14.43 -6.97
CA GLY A 3 -2.68 -13.35 -5.99
C GLY A 3 -3.08 -13.89 -4.63
N GLU A 4 -2.50 -13.32 -3.59
CA GLU A 4 -2.77 -13.72 -2.19
C GLU A 4 -3.27 -12.52 -1.37
N TYR A 5 -4.16 -12.80 -0.42
CA TYR A 5 -4.65 -11.80 0.53
C TYR A 5 -4.93 -12.44 1.89
N LYS A 6 -4.43 -11.81 2.96
CA LYS A 6 -4.76 -12.20 4.33
C LYS A 6 -5.94 -11.36 4.81
N VAL A 7 -7.10 -11.97 4.97
CA VAL A 7 -8.28 -11.28 5.50
C VAL A 7 -7.98 -10.79 6.93
N PRO A 8 -8.19 -9.50 7.26
CA PRO A 8 -7.97 -8.98 8.61
C PRO A 8 -8.76 -9.76 9.67
N GLY A 9 -8.06 -10.33 10.66
CA GLY A 9 -8.66 -11.21 11.66
C GLY A 9 -9.16 -12.56 11.13
N GLY A 10 -8.91 -12.87 9.86
CA GLY A 10 -9.37 -14.06 9.15
C GLY A 10 -8.23 -14.94 8.62
N LYS A 11 -8.50 -15.56 7.48
CA LYS A 11 -7.68 -16.60 6.84
C LYS A 11 -7.01 -16.05 5.57
N LEU A 12 -5.99 -16.74 5.12
CA LEU A 12 -5.32 -16.50 3.85
C LEU A 12 -6.21 -17.03 2.73
N VAL A 13 -6.45 -16.18 1.74
CA VAL A 13 -7.05 -16.55 0.46
C VAL A 13 -6.00 -16.38 -0.63
N VAL A 14 -6.00 -17.32 -1.56
CA VAL A 14 -5.12 -17.42 -2.71
C VAL A 14 -6.00 -17.59 -3.94
N VAL A 15 -5.70 -16.87 -5.00
CA VAL A 15 -6.43 -16.94 -6.27
C VAL A 15 -5.45 -17.13 -7.40
N ASP A 16 -5.64 -18.22 -8.14
CA ASP A 16 -5.05 -18.41 -9.46
C ASP A 16 -6.10 -18.05 -10.52
N VAL A 17 -5.72 -17.22 -11.49
CA VAL A 17 -6.63 -16.76 -12.55
C VAL A 17 -5.87 -16.44 -13.83
N GLU A 18 -6.55 -16.57 -14.95
CA GLU A 18 -6.09 -16.10 -16.25
C GLU A 18 -7.02 -15.03 -16.81
N SER A 19 -6.51 -14.22 -17.73
CA SER A 19 -7.29 -13.20 -18.43
C SER A 19 -7.13 -13.44 -19.92
N GLU A 20 -8.24 -13.73 -20.60
CA GLU A 20 -8.31 -13.94 -22.05
C GLU A 20 -9.41 -13.04 -22.60
N ASP A 21 -9.13 -12.28 -23.66
CA ASP A 21 -10.07 -11.33 -24.29
C ASP A 21 -10.75 -10.35 -23.31
N GLY A 22 -10.02 -9.95 -22.26
CA GLY A 22 -10.49 -9.00 -21.25
C GLY A 22 -11.45 -9.58 -20.21
N VAL A 23 -11.59 -10.91 -20.14
CA VAL A 23 -12.42 -11.59 -19.12
C VAL A 23 -11.63 -12.63 -18.33
N LEU A 24 -12.06 -12.87 -17.09
CA LEU A 24 -11.45 -13.86 -16.20
C LEU A 24 -11.74 -15.28 -16.68
N ARG A 25 -10.69 -16.11 -16.71
CA ARG A 25 -10.74 -17.51 -17.09
C ARG A 25 -9.98 -18.38 -16.10
N ARG A 26 -10.46 -19.62 -15.94
CA ARG A 26 -9.82 -20.66 -15.12
C ARG A 26 -9.55 -20.17 -13.69
N VAL A 27 -10.53 -19.47 -13.12
CA VAL A 27 -10.42 -18.91 -11.77
C VAL A 27 -10.45 -20.04 -10.74
N ARG A 28 -9.48 -20.03 -9.83
CA ARG A 28 -9.41 -20.97 -8.71
C ARG A 28 -9.11 -20.22 -7.42
N VAL A 29 -10.06 -20.27 -6.49
CA VAL A 29 -9.90 -19.78 -5.12
C VAL A 29 -9.46 -20.93 -4.21
N ALA A 30 -8.44 -20.71 -3.38
CA ALA A 30 -7.89 -21.65 -2.42
C ALA A 30 -7.40 -20.91 -1.16
N GLY A 31 -7.11 -21.63 -0.06
CA GLY A 31 -6.63 -20.99 1.16
C GLY A 31 -6.81 -21.86 2.42
N ASP A 32 -6.63 -21.25 3.60
CA ASP A 32 -6.82 -21.88 4.91
C ASP A 32 -8.16 -21.50 5.59
N PHE A 33 -9.17 -21.20 4.77
CA PHE A 33 -10.55 -20.88 5.17
C PHE A 33 -11.49 -22.11 5.10
N PHE A 34 -12.70 -21.96 5.62
CA PHE A 34 -13.76 -22.96 5.49
C PHE A 34 -15.06 -22.33 4.95
N LEU A 35 -15.80 -23.12 4.19
CA LEU A 35 -17.13 -22.80 3.68
C LEU A 35 -18.09 -23.89 4.14
N GLU A 36 -19.31 -23.51 4.53
CA GLU A 36 -20.39 -24.43 4.85
C GLU A 36 -21.63 -24.04 4.02
N PRO A 37 -22.11 -24.88 3.10
CA PRO A 37 -21.51 -26.16 2.71
C PRO A 37 -20.20 -25.95 1.90
N ASP A 38 -19.34 -26.96 1.81
CA ASP A 38 -18.03 -26.84 1.14
C ASP A 38 -18.15 -26.68 -0.38
N GLU A 39 -19.23 -27.20 -0.98
CA GLU A 39 -19.52 -27.02 -2.41
C GLU A 39 -19.83 -25.56 -2.78
N ALA A 40 -20.03 -24.66 -1.80
CA ALA A 40 -20.12 -23.24 -2.05
C ALA A 40 -18.85 -22.67 -2.71
N LEU A 41 -17.69 -23.35 -2.58
CA LEU A 41 -16.46 -22.95 -3.26
C LEU A 41 -16.61 -22.97 -4.80
N ASP A 42 -17.39 -23.90 -5.33
CA ASP A 42 -17.64 -23.99 -6.78
C ASP A 42 -18.50 -22.81 -7.25
N ALA A 43 -19.44 -22.35 -6.42
CA ALA A 43 -20.22 -21.15 -6.70
C ALA A 43 -19.33 -19.89 -6.71
N VAL A 44 -18.36 -19.79 -5.79
CA VAL A 44 -17.39 -18.69 -5.77
C VAL A 44 -16.55 -18.68 -7.05
N ASN A 45 -15.97 -19.82 -7.44
CA ASN A 45 -15.17 -19.92 -8.67
C ASN A 45 -16.01 -19.59 -9.91
N GLY A 46 -17.23 -20.14 -10.00
CA GLY A 46 -18.15 -19.90 -11.10
C GLY A 46 -18.63 -18.44 -11.20
N ALA A 47 -18.80 -17.75 -10.07
CA ALA A 47 -19.21 -16.34 -10.06
C ALA A 47 -18.17 -15.41 -10.68
N LEU A 48 -16.89 -15.76 -10.53
CA LEU A 48 -15.75 -15.01 -11.03
C LEU A 48 -15.45 -15.32 -12.49
N GLU A 49 -15.73 -16.54 -12.95
CA GLU A 49 -15.54 -16.94 -14.34
C GLU A 49 -16.33 -16.03 -15.31
N GLY A 50 -15.65 -15.55 -16.36
CA GLY A 50 -16.22 -14.63 -17.35
C GLY A 50 -16.45 -13.21 -16.84
N ALA A 51 -16.01 -12.84 -15.64
CA ALA A 51 -16.05 -11.44 -15.20
C ALA A 51 -15.12 -10.56 -16.04
N PRO A 52 -15.46 -9.29 -16.33
CA PRO A 52 -14.52 -8.34 -16.92
C PRO A 52 -13.26 -8.21 -16.06
N ALA A 53 -12.09 -8.26 -16.67
CA ALA A 53 -10.81 -8.24 -15.97
C ALA A 53 -10.51 -6.89 -15.26
N ASP A 54 -11.25 -5.83 -15.60
CA ASP A 54 -11.20 -4.51 -14.97
C ASP A 54 -12.21 -4.34 -13.83
N THR A 55 -13.07 -5.34 -13.54
CA THR A 55 -13.99 -5.30 -12.40
C THR A 55 -13.22 -5.13 -11.10
N ASP A 56 -13.61 -4.16 -10.27
CA ASP A 56 -12.99 -3.87 -8.98
C ASP A 56 -13.32 -4.94 -7.91
N ALA A 57 -12.65 -4.87 -6.75
CA ALA A 57 -12.84 -5.86 -5.69
C ALA A 57 -14.29 -5.91 -5.18
N ALA A 58 -14.95 -4.76 -5.07
CA ALA A 58 -16.34 -4.65 -4.63
C ALA A 58 -17.32 -5.28 -5.65
N GLY A 59 -17.12 -5.04 -6.95
CA GLY A 59 -17.92 -5.64 -8.01
C GLY A 59 -17.75 -7.16 -8.09
N LEU A 60 -16.52 -7.67 -7.88
CA LEU A 60 -16.26 -9.10 -7.77
C LEU A 60 -16.94 -9.70 -6.53
N ALA A 61 -16.87 -9.02 -5.38
CA ALA A 61 -17.54 -9.45 -4.16
C ALA A 61 -19.06 -9.56 -4.34
N ALA A 62 -19.68 -8.55 -4.95
CA ALA A 62 -21.12 -8.55 -5.22
C ALA A 62 -21.55 -9.71 -6.15
N ARG A 63 -20.71 -10.07 -7.12
CA ARG A 63 -20.95 -11.25 -7.98
C ARG A 63 -20.90 -12.55 -7.18
N ILE A 64 -19.93 -12.68 -6.29
CA ILE A 64 -19.82 -13.85 -5.40
C ILE A 64 -21.07 -13.94 -4.52
N ASP A 65 -21.42 -12.85 -3.83
CA ASP A 65 -22.58 -12.81 -2.92
C ASP A 65 -23.89 -13.18 -3.62
N ALA A 66 -24.07 -12.76 -4.88
CA ALA A 66 -25.25 -13.09 -5.68
C ALA A 66 -25.30 -14.56 -6.13
N ALA A 67 -24.15 -15.23 -6.24
CA ALA A 67 -24.03 -16.63 -6.68
C ALA A 67 -24.01 -17.62 -5.52
N LEU A 68 -23.65 -17.18 -4.31
CA LEU A 68 -23.56 -18.04 -3.14
C LEU A 68 -24.93 -18.65 -2.78
N PRO A 69 -25.00 -19.96 -2.51
CA PRO A 69 -26.22 -20.59 -2.02
C PRO A 69 -26.74 -19.93 -0.74
N ALA A 70 -28.07 -19.86 -0.60
CA ALA A 70 -28.69 -19.31 0.59
C ALA A 70 -28.29 -20.11 1.83
N GLY A 71 -27.86 -19.40 2.89
CA GLY A 71 -27.40 -20.02 4.12
C GLY A 71 -25.91 -20.41 4.13
N THR A 72 -25.16 -20.09 3.07
CA THR A 72 -23.69 -20.28 3.07
C THR A 72 -23.04 -19.52 4.22
N VAL A 73 -22.19 -20.20 4.97
CA VAL A 73 -21.36 -19.59 6.02
C VAL A 73 -19.90 -19.61 5.60
N MET A 74 -19.24 -18.46 5.71
CA MET A 74 -17.82 -18.30 5.38
C MET A 74 -17.01 -18.10 6.67
N TYR A 75 -16.04 -18.97 6.93
CA TYR A 75 -15.20 -18.91 8.13
C TYR A 75 -13.80 -18.40 7.78
N GLY A 76 -13.55 -17.13 8.15
CA GLY A 76 -12.28 -16.47 7.90
C GLY A 76 -12.06 -16.05 6.44
N LEU A 77 -13.09 -16.17 5.60
CA LEU A 77 -13.13 -15.68 4.23
C LEU A 77 -14.23 -14.61 4.12
N THR A 78 -14.02 -13.65 3.23
CA THR A 78 -15.06 -12.71 2.78
C THR A 78 -15.04 -12.61 1.27
N SER A 79 -16.18 -12.34 0.65
CA SER A 79 -16.30 -12.10 -0.80
C SER A 79 -15.39 -10.96 -1.26
N GLU A 80 -15.28 -9.91 -0.44
CA GLU A 80 -14.33 -8.81 -0.66
C GLU A 80 -12.87 -9.26 -0.61
N GLY A 81 -12.49 -10.13 0.33
CA GLY A 81 -11.15 -10.70 0.41
C GLY A 81 -10.78 -11.51 -0.84
N VAL A 82 -11.73 -12.27 -1.40
CA VAL A 82 -11.56 -12.96 -2.69
C VAL A 82 -11.39 -11.95 -3.82
N GLY A 83 -12.24 -10.91 -3.87
CA GLY A 83 -12.14 -9.83 -4.85
C GLY A 83 -10.77 -9.14 -4.83
N ILE A 84 -10.24 -8.84 -3.65
CA ILE A 84 -8.90 -8.27 -3.48
C ILE A 84 -7.82 -9.23 -3.99
N ALA A 85 -7.90 -10.53 -3.67
CA ALA A 85 -6.95 -11.52 -4.16
C ALA A 85 -6.97 -11.65 -5.69
N VAL A 86 -8.16 -11.62 -6.31
CA VAL A 86 -8.32 -11.57 -7.78
C VAL A 86 -7.68 -10.30 -8.34
N ARG A 87 -7.96 -9.13 -7.75
CA ARG A 87 -7.35 -7.86 -8.20
C ARG A 87 -5.83 -7.92 -8.14
N ARG A 88 -5.26 -8.49 -7.08
CA ARG A 88 -3.81 -8.67 -6.94
C ARG A 88 -3.24 -9.58 -8.01
N ALA A 89 -3.93 -10.68 -8.31
CA ALA A 89 -3.53 -11.58 -9.38
C ALA A 89 -3.54 -10.87 -10.76
N LEU A 90 -4.57 -10.08 -11.05
CA LEU A 90 -4.73 -9.41 -12.35
C LEU A 90 -3.90 -8.14 -12.52
N ALA A 91 -3.64 -7.42 -11.44
CA ALA A 91 -2.88 -6.18 -11.46
C ALA A 91 -1.40 -6.40 -11.80
N HIS A 92 -0.96 -7.65 -12.00
CA HIS A 92 0.46 -8.01 -11.94
C HIS A 92 1.08 -7.36 -10.71
N ALA A 93 0.41 -7.45 -9.54
CA ALA A 93 0.92 -6.85 -8.31
C ALA A 93 2.31 -7.41 -8.08
N THR A 94 3.29 -6.62 -8.47
CA THR A 94 4.70 -6.96 -8.42
C THR A 94 5.05 -7.15 -6.97
N ASP A 95 5.64 -8.28 -6.66
CA ASP A 95 6.14 -8.54 -5.33
C ASP A 95 7.32 -7.60 -5.03
N TRP A 96 7.63 -7.42 -3.75
CA TRP A 96 8.82 -6.69 -3.33
C TRP A 96 10.09 -7.25 -3.99
N THR A 97 10.14 -8.55 -4.29
CA THR A 97 11.25 -9.23 -4.94
C THR A 97 11.34 -9.03 -6.45
N ASP A 98 10.31 -8.47 -7.10
CA ASP A 98 10.29 -8.23 -8.54
C ASP A 98 11.07 -6.97 -8.96
N TYR A 99 11.50 -6.17 -7.99
CA TYR A 99 12.19 -4.90 -8.24
C TYR A 99 13.66 -4.95 -7.86
N ASP A 100 14.48 -4.28 -8.66
CA ASP A 100 15.84 -3.92 -8.28
C ASP A 100 15.79 -2.68 -7.37
N TRP A 101 16.03 -2.88 -6.08
CA TRP A 101 15.89 -1.84 -5.07
C TRP A 101 17.10 -0.92 -5.00
N GLN A 102 16.83 0.38 -4.90
CA GLN A 102 17.85 1.34 -4.53
C GLN A 102 17.85 1.60 -3.02
N LEU A 103 18.99 1.35 -2.38
CA LEU A 103 19.26 1.84 -1.02
C LEU A 103 20.06 3.14 -1.11
N ILE A 104 19.54 4.22 -0.52
CA ILE A 104 20.27 5.46 -0.31
C ILE A 104 20.53 5.62 1.18
N HIS A 105 21.81 5.64 1.54
CA HIS A 105 22.27 5.91 2.89
C HIS A 105 23.47 6.85 2.78
N GLU A 106 23.21 8.13 3.03
CA GLU A 106 24.22 9.18 3.07
C GLU A 106 24.39 9.68 4.50
N GLY A 107 25.42 10.49 4.75
CA GLY A 107 25.56 11.17 6.04
C GLY A 107 24.44 12.18 6.30
N PRO A 108 24.42 12.78 7.50
CA PRO A 108 23.38 13.73 7.88
C PRO A 108 23.27 14.90 6.90
N GLN A 109 22.06 15.26 6.48
CA GLN A 109 21.83 16.39 5.56
C GLN A 109 20.97 17.49 6.20
N ALA A 110 20.93 18.65 5.56
CA ALA A 110 20.11 19.77 6.01
C ALA A 110 18.61 19.40 6.01
N PRO A 111 17.81 19.83 7.01
CA PRO A 111 16.38 19.56 7.08
C PRO A 111 15.61 19.89 5.79
N ALA A 112 15.89 21.05 5.18
CA ALA A 112 15.24 21.46 3.93
C ALA A 112 15.60 20.53 2.75
N LEU A 113 16.84 20.01 2.70
CA LEU A 113 17.25 19.08 1.65
C LEU A 113 16.51 17.76 1.78
N HIS A 114 16.29 17.25 3.00
CA HIS A 114 15.51 16.03 3.18
C HIS A 114 14.08 16.17 2.68
N MET A 115 13.42 17.32 2.93
CA MET A 115 12.06 17.56 2.42
C MET A 115 12.03 17.55 0.89
N ALA A 116 12.99 18.21 0.25
CA ALA A 116 13.11 18.23 -1.21
C ALA A 116 13.38 16.83 -1.77
N LEU A 117 14.26 16.05 -1.13
CA LEU A 117 14.59 14.70 -1.57
C LEU A 117 13.39 13.74 -1.44
N ASP A 118 12.62 13.82 -0.35
CA ASP A 118 11.42 13.00 -0.20
C ASP A 118 10.37 13.29 -1.29
N GLU A 119 10.17 14.57 -1.64
CA GLU A 119 9.27 14.96 -2.72
C GLU A 119 9.76 14.47 -4.09
N VAL A 120 11.00 14.80 -4.44
CA VAL A 120 11.57 14.48 -5.75
C VAL A 120 11.66 12.96 -5.93
N LEU A 121 12.19 12.22 -4.96
CA LEU A 121 12.36 10.78 -5.11
C LEU A 121 11.01 10.06 -5.19
N THR A 122 10.02 10.49 -4.41
CA THR A 122 8.67 9.92 -4.50
C THR A 122 8.05 10.18 -5.87
N ALA A 123 8.17 11.40 -6.40
CA ALA A 123 7.64 11.74 -7.72
C ALA A 123 8.37 10.99 -8.87
N GLU A 124 9.69 10.83 -8.77
CA GLU A 124 10.49 10.12 -9.77
C GLU A 124 10.19 8.61 -9.78
N VAL A 125 10.00 7.98 -8.61
CA VAL A 125 9.56 6.58 -8.51
C VAL A 125 8.15 6.40 -9.05
N ALA A 126 7.21 7.29 -8.66
CA ALA A 126 5.84 7.26 -9.17
C ALA A 126 5.78 7.42 -10.70
N ALA A 127 6.69 8.21 -11.28
CA ALA A 127 6.80 8.39 -12.72
C ALA A 127 7.59 7.29 -13.45
N GLY A 128 8.04 6.24 -12.75
CA GLY A 128 8.79 5.13 -13.31
C GLY A 128 10.19 5.48 -13.82
N ARG A 129 10.73 6.65 -13.46
CA ARG A 129 12.07 7.11 -13.87
C ARG A 129 13.17 6.64 -12.93
N ARG A 130 12.80 6.13 -11.76
CA ARG A 130 13.71 5.56 -10.77
C ARG A 130 13.15 4.24 -10.22
N PRO A 131 14.03 3.31 -9.83
CA PRO A 131 13.61 2.10 -9.12
C PRO A 131 12.99 2.44 -7.75
N PRO A 132 12.19 1.53 -7.16
CA PRO A 132 11.76 1.66 -5.77
C PRO A 132 12.96 1.93 -4.86
N THR A 133 12.80 2.90 -3.96
CA THR A 133 13.92 3.45 -3.19
C THR A 133 13.63 3.42 -1.71
N LEU A 134 14.51 2.77 -0.95
CA LEU A 134 14.60 2.92 0.50
C LEU A 134 15.69 3.94 0.82
N ARG A 135 15.34 4.96 1.59
CA ARG A 135 16.29 5.90 2.18
C ARG A 135 16.36 5.65 3.68
N VAL A 136 17.56 5.58 4.22
CA VAL A 136 17.83 5.71 5.66
C VAL A 136 18.71 6.92 5.84
N TRP A 137 18.30 7.85 6.70
CA TRP A 137 18.94 9.15 6.79
C TRP A 137 18.79 9.83 8.15
N GLU A 138 19.76 10.68 8.47
CA GLU A 138 19.84 11.45 9.72
C GLU A 138 19.77 12.96 9.49
N TRP A 139 19.32 13.67 10.52
CA TRP A 139 19.19 15.12 10.51
C TRP A 139 20.52 15.81 10.78
N GLY A 140 20.93 16.74 9.90
CA GLY A 140 22.13 17.56 10.06
C GLY A 140 21.96 18.77 11.00
N ALA A 141 20.73 19.12 11.35
CA ALA A 141 20.40 20.21 12.27
C ALA A 141 19.11 19.92 13.05
N PRO A 142 18.90 20.52 14.25
CA PRO A 142 17.63 20.46 14.96
C PRO A 142 16.52 21.06 14.11
N ALA A 143 15.36 20.42 14.08
CA ALA A 143 14.25 20.90 13.25
C ALA A 143 12.87 20.65 13.88
N VAL A 144 11.93 21.55 13.59
CA VAL A 144 10.49 21.30 13.66
C VAL A 144 9.96 21.03 12.26
N ILE A 145 9.33 19.88 12.08
CA ILE A 145 8.73 19.44 10.82
C ILE A 145 7.21 19.48 10.96
N ILE A 146 6.58 20.41 10.24
CA ILE A 146 5.12 20.51 10.20
C ILE A 146 4.55 19.73 9.00
N GLY A 147 3.39 19.11 9.20
CA GLY A 147 2.64 18.44 8.14
C GLY A 147 2.14 19.42 7.07
N SER A 148 1.86 18.91 5.88
CA SER A 148 1.46 19.70 4.71
C SER A 148 0.30 20.67 4.99
N PHE A 149 -0.69 20.23 5.78
CA PHE A 149 -1.90 21.00 6.09
C PHE A 149 -1.87 21.77 7.43
N GLN A 150 -0.76 21.74 8.18
CA GLN A 150 -0.68 22.38 9.49
C GLN A 150 -0.41 23.89 9.41
N SER A 151 -1.02 24.65 10.33
CA SER A 151 -0.78 26.09 10.49
C SER A 151 0.54 26.34 11.20
N LEU A 152 1.51 26.94 10.51
CA LEU A 152 2.83 27.26 11.10
C LEU A 152 2.70 28.04 12.42
N ARG A 153 1.84 29.06 12.46
CA ARG A 153 1.65 29.92 13.63
C ARG A 153 1.07 29.18 14.84
N ASN A 154 0.28 28.13 14.61
CA ASN A 154 -0.35 27.38 15.69
C ASN A 154 0.57 26.29 16.25
N GLU A 155 1.48 25.78 15.41
CA GLU A 155 2.36 24.65 15.77
C GLU A 155 3.73 25.09 16.29
N VAL A 156 4.21 26.27 15.90
CA VAL A 156 5.60 26.66 16.12
C VAL A 156 5.71 28.03 16.76
N ASP A 157 6.40 28.09 17.90
CA ASP A 157 6.96 29.32 18.44
C ASP A 157 8.18 29.75 17.59
N ALA A 158 7.97 30.72 16.72
CA ALA A 158 9.01 31.20 15.80
C ALA A 158 10.17 31.90 16.53
N GLU A 159 9.91 32.60 17.63
CA GLU A 159 10.96 33.24 18.42
C GLU A 159 11.79 32.20 19.16
N GLY A 160 11.13 31.19 19.74
CA GLY A 160 11.78 30.02 20.32
C GLY A 160 12.64 29.27 19.32
N ALA A 161 12.11 28.95 18.13
CA ALA A 161 12.85 28.26 17.08
C ALA A 161 14.12 29.03 16.68
N ALA A 162 13.99 30.34 16.44
CA ALA A 162 15.14 31.20 16.10
C ALA A 162 16.16 31.26 17.23
N ARG A 163 15.71 31.43 18.49
CA ARG A 163 16.58 31.49 19.67
C ARG A 163 17.40 30.20 19.87
N HIS A 164 16.82 29.06 19.54
CA HIS A 164 17.44 27.75 19.71
C HIS A 164 18.13 27.21 18.46
N GLY A 165 18.16 27.97 17.36
CA GLY A 165 18.77 27.52 16.10
C GLY A 165 18.06 26.32 15.48
N VAL A 166 16.74 26.22 15.71
CA VAL A 166 15.90 25.14 15.19
C VAL A 166 15.35 25.54 13.84
N GLU A 167 15.62 24.74 12.82
CA GLU A 167 15.03 24.94 11.49
C GLU A 167 13.55 24.58 11.48
N VAL A 168 12.75 25.30 10.72
CA VAL A 168 11.33 24.99 10.56
C VAL A 168 11.08 24.62 9.12
N VAL A 169 10.70 23.37 8.89
CA VAL A 169 10.46 22.82 7.55
C VAL A 169 9.06 22.22 7.44
N ARG A 170 8.53 22.15 6.22
CA ARG A 170 7.23 21.54 5.93
C ARG A 170 7.46 20.32 5.04
N ARG A 171 6.87 19.18 5.44
CA ARG A 171 6.91 17.95 4.64
C ARG A 171 5.72 17.86 3.69
N ILE A 172 5.88 17.12 2.61
CA ILE A 172 4.82 16.88 1.61
C ILE A 172 3.66 16.02 2.14
N SER A 173 3.91 15.22 3.17
CA SER A 173 2.91 14.36 3.80
C SER A 173 2.10 15.08 4.87
N GLY A 174 0.93 14.53 5.19
CA GLY A 174 0.09 14.98 6.29
C GLY A 174 0.62 14.56 7.66
N GLY A 175 -0.25 14.63 8.68
CA GLY A 175 0.07 14.29 10.07
C GLY A 175 0.48 15.50 10.92
N GLY A 176 0.84 15.24 12.19
CA GLY A 176 1.17 16.26 13.19
C GLY A 176 2.60 16.81 13.09
N ALA A 177 2.90 17.80 13.93
CA ALA A 177 4.22 18.40 14.01
C ALA A 177 5.18 17.46 14.75
N MET A 178 6.44 17.42 14.30
CA MET A 178 7.51 16.65 14.94
C MET A 178 8.69 17.55 15.24
N PHE A 179 9.40 17.25 16.32
CA PHE A 179 10.68 17.88 16.65
C PHE A 179 11.78 16.81 16.61
N VAL A 180 12.92 17.16 16.03
CA VAL A 180 14.07 16.26 15.89
C VAL A 180 15.35 16.96 16.30
N GLU A 181 16.25 16.19 16.89
CA GLU A 181 17.62 16.59 17.19
C GLU A 181 18.60 15.62 16.49
N PRO A 182 19.72 16.12 15.95
CA PRO A 182 20.76 15.27 15.36
C PRO A 182 21.20 14.15 16.32
N GLY A 183 21.25 12.92 15.83
CA GLY A 183 21.69 11.74 16.60
C GLY A 183 20.63 11.12 17.52
N ASN A 184 19.47 11.75 17.70
CA ASN A 184 18.41 11.25 18.58
C ASN A 184 17.25 10.58 17.82
N THR A 185 17.35 10.41 16.50
CA THR A 185 16.26 9.89 15.66
C THR A 185 16.82 9.09 14.49
N ILE A 186 16.20 7.96 14.20
CA ILE A 186 16.39 7.21 12.95
C ILE A 186 15.23 7.59 12.04
N THR A 187 15.52 8.10 10.84
CA THR A 187 14.48 8.43 9.86
C THR A 187 14.69 7.60 8.60
N TYR A 188 13.57 7.11 8.04
CA TYR A 188 13.58 6.40 6.77
C TYR A 188 12.41 6.84 5.91
N SER A 189 12.62 6.77 4.60
CA SER A 189 11.60 7.06 3.59
C SER A 189 11.55 5.90 2.62
N LEU A 190 10.35 5.45 2.28
CA LEU A 190 10.14 4.35 1.35
C LEU A 190 9.25 4.84 0.21
N SER A 191 9.83 4.96 -0.98
CA SER A 191 9.13 5.37 -2.20
C SER A 191 8.99 4.16 -3.12
N VAL A 192 7.74 3.79 -3.44
CA VAL A 192 7.42 2.59 -4.22
C VAL A 192 6.47 2.92 -5.38
N PRO A 193 6.52 2.15 -6.48
CA PRO A 193 5.55 2.26 -7.56
C PRO A 193 4.14 1.97 -7.07
N GLU A 194 3.16 2.61 -7.69
CA GLU A 194 1.75 2.39 -7.37
C GLU A 194 1.36 0.91 -7.49
N ALA A 195 1.88 0.21 -8.50
CA ALA A 195 1.64 -1.21 -8.73
C ALA A 195 2.00 -2.11 -7.53
N LEU A 196 3.01 -1.74 -6.72
CA LEU A 196 3.41 -2.50 -5.53
C LEU A 196 2.41 -2.32 -4.36
N VAL A 197 1.62 -1.25 -4.39
CA VAL A 197 0.60 -0.95 -3.36
C VAL A 197 -0.84 -1.09 -3.85
N GLN A 198 -1.04 -1.45 -5.12
CA GLN A 198 -2.36 -1.71 -5.67
C GLN A 198 -3.03 -2.88 -4.93
N GLY A 199 -4.22 -2.63 -4.35
CA GLY A 199 -4.95 -3.61 -3.55
C GLY A 199 -4.44 -3.79 -2.12
N LEU A 200 -3.67 -2.83 -1.58
CA LEU A 200 -3.37 -2.73 -0.13
C LEU A 200 -4.30 -1.76 0.63
N SER A 201 -5.23 -1.09 -0.05
CA SER A 201 -6.24 -0.20 0.55
C SER A 201 -7.65 -0.75 0.46
#